data_AF-A0AAJ1MGG9-F1
#
_entry.id   AF-A0AAJ1MGG9-F1
#
_cell.length_a   1.000
_cell.length_b   1.000
_cell.length_c   1.000
_cell.angle_alpha   90.00
_cell.angle_beta   90.00
_cell.angle_gamma   90.00
#
_symmetry.space_group_name_H-M   'P 1'
#
loop_
_entity.id
_entity.type
_entity.pdbx_description
1 polymer ?
#
loop_
_entity_poly.entity_id
_entity_poly.type
_entity_poly.pdbx_seq_one_letter_code
_entity_poly.pdbx_strand_id
1 'polypeptide(L)'
;MQPTAIEQGPAVAAGVHEDFGHLLGLYMRRIRASASGVATEIGLSREAVNNWRNGVSLPNPRSRDRLAACAQYLRLTEAETNRLFSAAGFATQFPLQAPAAGAQPFAGFMDRLFAQLAQASPYAITMLLSPAHWGQPPFRQELLLRARAQYGAEAVLHIQPPYSVSTAPADYFAALGRQCGLGEVGSDYEFEALLEKRLLAGGRLFCLVSRFEQGTAALRETLAGILRSLSEMHSGRLHLLLCGSEALADLKYRSGDLSLLNIGQVAHWPDPTQEDLALMARQRWPATAWPAEVIVALQALTGGHPALFEEALQWLVEQGVGIAAVHSPLLRAHLVASARLWQTLLPLAQEPAARDQLRSLVDAASLGRARPYLQDAVLRRLFWGNLLQVRGAGEGAHLHWRCDIAREAAMAVLQA
;
A
#
# COMPACT_ATOMS: atom_id res chain seq x y z
N MET A 1 11.07 55.30 -17.13
CA MET A 1 10.60 54.47 -16.00
C MET A 1 9.11 54.24 -16.17
N GLN A 2 8.73 53.08 -16.69
CA GLN A 2 7.38 52.53 -16.65
C GLN A 2 7.50 51.18 -15.92
N PRO A 3 6.67 50.87 -14.92
CA PRO A 3 6.73 49.58 -14.26
C PRO A 3 5.99 48.53 -15.09
N THR A 4 6.68 47.44 -15.37
CA THR A 4 6.24 46.25 -16.09
C THR A 4 5.19 45.49 -15.26
N ALA A 5 4.11 45.08 -15.92
CA ALA A 5 3.03 44.28 -15.36
C ALA A 5 3.52 42.90 -14.89
N ILE A 6 3.08 42.49 -13.71
CA ILE A 6 3.27 41.14 -13.17
C ILE A 6 2.20 40.25 -13.85
N GLU A 7 2.64 39.32 -14.69
CA GLU A 7 1.80 38.26 -15.26
C GLU A 7 1.29 37.35 -14.14
N GLN A 8 -0.03 37.32 -13.98
CA GLN A 8 -0.74 36.38 -13.11
C GLN A 8 -0.77 35.01 -13.80
N GLY A 9 -0.23 33.98 -13.15
CA GLY A 9 -0.34 32.58 -13.57
C GLY A 9 -1.79 32.10 -13.63
N PRO A 10 -2.07 30.98 -14.35
CA PRO A 10 -3.43 30.60 -14.70
C PRO A 10 -4.24 30.24 -13.44
N ALA A 11 -5.40 30.89 -13.32
CA ALA A 11 -6.39 30.60 -12.30
C ALA A 11 -6.93 29.18 -12.47
N VAL A 12 -6.83 28.39 -11.39
CA VAL A 12 -7.45 27.07 -11.29
C VAL A 12 -8.97 27.23 -11.31
N ALA A 13 -9.64 26.44 -12.15
CA ALA A 13 -11.08 26.49 -12.37
C ALA A 13 -11.88 26.37 -11.08
N ALA A 14 -12.88 27.25 -10.91
CA ALA A 14 -13.82 27.25 -9.80
C ALA A 14 -14.78 26.05 -9.90
N GLY A 15 -14.44 24.97 -9.20
CA GLY A 15 -15.33 23.86 -8.87
C GLY A 15 -15.33 23.67 -7.36
N VAL A 16 -16.52 23.75 -6.74
CA VAL A 16 -16.82 23.56 -5.30
C VAL A 16 -15.63 23.14 -4.45
N HIS A 17 -14.96 24.10 -3.80
CA HIS A 17 -13.95 23.78 -2.78
C HIS A 17 -14.64 23.04 -1.64
N GLU A 18 -14.40 21.74 -1.52
CA GLU A 18 -14.80 21.00 -0.33
C GLU A 18 -14.00 21.48 0.88
N ASP A 19 -14.74 21.86 1.92
CA ASP A 19 -14.14 22.34 3.16
C ASP A 19 -13.38 21.20 3.87
N PHE A 20 -12.12 21.46 4.21
CA PHE A 20 -11.26 20.56 4.95
C PHE A 20 -11.90 20.12 6.28
N GLY A 21 -12.52 21.04 7.01
CA GLY A 21 -13.17 20.74 8.29
C GLY A 21 -14.31 19.74 8.13
N HIS A 22 -15.12 19.90 7.08
CA HIS A 22 -16.17 18.97 6.71
C HIS A 22 -15.64 17.56 6.41
N LEU A 23 -14.62 17.44 5.54
CA LEU A 23 -14.01 16.15 5.20
C LEU A 23 -13.41 15.45 6.42
N LEU A 24 -12.66 16.20 7.24
CA LEU A 24 -12.09 15.68 8.48
C LEU A 24 -13.20 15.14 9.42
N GLY A 25 -14.28 15.90 9.59
CA GLY A 25 -15.43 15.48 10.41
C GLY A 25 -16.16 14.25 9.86
N LEU A 26 -16.29 14.14 8.54
CA LEU A 26 -16.86 12.97 7.87
C LEU A 26 -16.02 11.72 8.14
N TYR A 27 -14.70 11.80 7.92
CA TYR A 27 -13.81 10.66 8.12
C TYR A 27 -13.65 10.26 9.59
N MET A 28 -13.65 11.22 10.51
CA MET A 28 -13.67 10.93 11.95
C MET A 28 -14.94 10.17 12.36
N ARG A 29 -16.11 10.59 11.88
CA ARG A 29 -17.39 9.91 12.18
C ARG A 29 -17.41 8.48 11.66
N ARG A 30 -16.82 8.22 10.49
CA ARG A 30 -16.77 6.89 9.86
C ARG A 30 -16.17 5.82 10.78
N ILE A 31 -15.14 6.17 11.56
CA ILE A 31 -14.49 5.23 12.48
C ILE A 31 -14.79 5.53 13.96
N ARG A 32 -15.77 6.40 14.24
CA ARG A 32 -16.09 6.91 15.58
C ARG A 32 -14.87 7.48 16.33
N ALA A 33 -13.94 8.09 15.59
CA ALA A 33 -12.76 8.72 16.18
C ALA A 33 -13.16 9.99 16.95
N SER A 34 -12.66 10.11 18.18
CA SER A 34 -12.80 11.34 18.96
C SER A 34 -11.70 12.34 18.58
N ALA A 35 -11.97 13.64 18.77
CA ALA A 35 -10.94 14.68 18.59
C ALA A 35 -9.72 14.45 19.51
N SER A 36 -9.95 13.88 20.69
CA SER A 36 -8.86 13.52 21.61
C SER A 36 -8.02 12.37 21.07
N GLY A 37 -8.64 11.34 20.47
CA GLY A 37 -7.93 10.20 19.88
C GLY A 37 -7.07 10.61 18.69
N VAL A 38 -7.62 11.44 17.79
CA VAL A 38 -6.87 12.01 16.67
C VAL A 38 -5.71 12.87 17.18
N ALA A 39 -5.95 13.72 18.18
CA ALA A 39 -4.94 14.61 18.75
C ALA A 39 -3.74 13.86 19.34
N THR A 40 -4.01 12.80 20.12
CA THR A 40 -2.96 11.92 20.67
C THR A 40 -2.12 11.29 19.56
N GLU A 41 -2.75 10.78 18.51
CA GLU A 41 -2.05 10.10 17.43
C GLU A 41 -1.11 11.03 16.64
N ILE A 42 -1.58 12.24 16.34
CA ILE A 42 -0.84 13.17 15.46
C ILE A 42 0.03 14.17 16.23
N GLY A 43 0.10 14.05 17.55
CA GLY A 43 0.89 14.93 18.42
C GLY A 43 0.40 16.38 18.43
N LEU A 44 -0.92 16.59 18.42
CA LEU A 44 -1.56 17.91 18.53
C LEU A 44 -2.43 18.01 19.80
N SER A 45 -2.86 19.23 20.14
CA SER A 45 -3.87 19.41 21.18
C SER A 45 -5.26 19.06 20.65
N ARG A 46 -6.14 18.59 21.55
CA ARG A 46 -7.56 18.34 21.23
C ARG A 46 -8.24 19.59 20.65
N GLU A 47 -7.86 20.76 21.15
CA GLU A 47 -8.39 22.04 20.69
C GLU A 47 -7.95 22.36 19.26
N ALA A 48 -6.69 22.11 18.90
CA ALA A 48 -6.21 22.26 17.52
C ALA A 48 -6.98 21.37 16.53
N VAL A 49 -7.24 20.10 16.91
CA VAL A 49 -8.04 19.19 16.09
C VAL A 49 -9.50 19.65 15.97
N ASN A 50 -10.09 20.21 17.04
CA ASN A 50 -11.42 20.80 16.96
C ASN A 50 -11.45 22.04 16.07
N ASN A 51 -10.42 22.88 16.11
CA ASN A 51 -10.30 24.07 15.25
C ASN A 51 -10.17 23.67 13.78
N TRP A 52 -9.45 22.59 13.47
CA TRP A 52 -9.42 21.98 12.14
C TRP A 52 -10.79 21.48 11.71
N ARG A 53 -11.44 20.68 12.54
CA ARG A 53 -12.75 20.08 12.24
C ARG A 53 -13.86 21.12 12.05
N ASN A 54 -13.81 22.22 12.79
CA ASN A 54 -14.80 23.29 12.73
C ASN A 54 -14.48 24.35 11.66
N GLY A 55 -13.42 24.16 10.86
CA GLY A 55 -13.01 25.12 9.82
C GLY A 55 -12.42 26.43 10.35
N VAL A 56 -12.09 26.51 11.65
CA VAL A 56 -11.49 27.70 12.30
C VAL A 56 -10.04 27.89 11.89
N SER A 57 -9.33 26.80 11.55
CA SER A 57 -7.94 26.86 11.06
C SER A 57 -7.63 25.72 10.10
N LEU A 58 -6.71 25.96 9.17
CA LEU A 58 -6.15 24.94 8.29
C LEU A 58 -4.80 24.43 8.84
N PRO A 59 -4.38 23.21 8.46
CA PRO A 59 -3.05 22.74 8.81
C PRO A 59 -1.97 23.60 8.12
N ASN A 60 -0.95 24.01 8.87
CA ASN A 60 0.16 24.79 8.33
C ASN A 60 1.17 23.89 7.58
N PRO A 61 2.12 24.44 6.79
CA PRO A 61 3.08 23.65 6.04
C PRO A 61 3.86 22.60 6.85
N ARG A 62 4.19 22.91 8.12
CA ARG A 62 4.89 22.01 9.04
C ARG A 62 4.02 20.86 9.58
N SER A 63 2.71 20.91 9.34
CA SER A 63 1.73 19.91 9.79
C SER A 63 1.47 18.84 8.73
N ARG A 64 2.20 18.82 7.62
CA ARG A 64 2.04 17.83 6.54
C ARG A 64 2.16 16.39 7.05
N ASP A 65 3.21 16.08 7.83
CA ASP A 65 3.40 14.73 8.38
C ASP A 65 2.34 14.37 9.42
N ARG A 66 1.86 15.37 10.17
CA ARG A 66 0.74 15.20 11.10
C ARG A 66 -0.57 14.92 10.37
N LEU A 67 -0.76 15.52 9.20
CA LEU A 67 -1.89 15.24 8.32
C LEU A 67 -1.78 13.84 7.69
N ALA A 68 -0.56 13.39 7.36
CA ALA A 68 -0.32 12.01 6.91
C ALA A 68 -0.65 10.99 8.01
N ALA A 69 -0.16 11.23 9.24
CA ALA A 69 -0.50 10.43 10.42
C ALA A 69 -2.01 10.46 10.69
N CYS A 70 -2.66 11.63 10.52
CA CYS A 70 -4.12 11.76 10.62
C CYS A 70 -4.83 10.89 9.58
N ALA A 71 -4.43 10.96 8.31
CA ALA A 71 -5.01 10.15 7.24
C ALA A 71 -4.83 8.64 7.50
N GLN A 72 -3.67 8.24 8.03
CA GLN A 72 -3.39 6.87 8.43
C GLN A 72 -4.28 6.41 9.59
N TYR A 73 -4.41 7.24 10.63
CA TYR A 73 -5.29 7.00 11.78
C TYR A 73 -6.75 6.90 11.39
N LEU A 74 -7.21 7.79 10.51
CA LEU A 74 -8.57 7.84 9.97
C LEU A 74 -8.82 6.79 8.88
N ARG A 75 -7.78 6.01 8.54
CA ARG A 75 -7.82 4.91 7.57
C ARG A 75 -8.35 5.35 6.23
N LEU A 76 -7.93 6.54 5.80
CA LEU A 76 -8.30 7.08 4.51
C LEU A 76 -7.74 6.18 3.41
N THR A 77 -8.54 5.96 2.39
CA THR A 77 -8.01 5.49 1.11
C THR A 77 -7.06 6.54 0.56
N GLU A 78 -6.21 6.17 -0.40
CA GLU A 78 -5.31 7.13 -1.05
C GLU A 78 -6.07 8.27 -1.75
N ALA A 79 -7.25 7.98 -2.33
CA ALA A 79 -8.11 8.99 -2.95
C ALA A 79 -8.67 9.96 -1.91
N GLU A 80 -9.12 9.43 -0.77
CA GLU A 80 -9.57 10.23 0.38
C GLU A 80 -8.42 10.99 1.03
N THR A 81 -7.23 10.42 1.07
CA THR A 81 -6.02 11.10 1.58
C THR A 81 -5.64 12.23 0.64
N ASN A 82 -5.64 12.01 -0.68
CA ASN A 82 -5.41 13.05 -1.67
C ASN A 82 -6.45 14.15 -1.60
N ARG A 83 -7.72 13.79 -1.40
CA ARG A 83 -8.83 14.72 -1.22
C ARG A 83 -8.67 15.55 0.05
N LEU A 84 -8.32 14.92 1.17
CA LEU A 84 -8.04 15.61 2.44
C LEU A 84 -6.81 16.52 2.33
N PHE A 85 -5.74 16.09 1.67
CA PHE A 85 -4.52 16.88 1.46
C PHE A 85 -4.79 18.08 0.54
N SER A 86 -5.54 17.87 -0.54
CA SER A 86 -5.91 18.94 -1.47
C SER A 86 -6.81 19.98 -0.79
N ALA A 87 -7.78 19.53 0.01
CA ALA A 87 -8.65 20.41 0.80
C ALA A 87 -7.87 21.18 1.88
N ALA A 88 -6.80 20.61 2.41
CA ALA A 88 -5.88 21.27 3.34
C ALA A 88 -4.84 22.18 2.65
N GLY A 89 -4.86 22.31 1.32
CA GLY A 89 -3.93 23.15 0.56
C GLY A 89 -2.55 22.53 0.32
N PHE A 90 -2.38 21.22 0.50
CA PHE A 90 -1.14 20.50 0.22
C PHE A 90 -1.16 19.80 -1.14
N ALA A 91 0.04 19.60 -1.71
CA ALA A 91 0.21 18.64 -2.81
C ALA A 91 -0.23 17.24 -2.37
N THR A 92 -0.93 16.54 -3.26
CA THR A 92 -1.45 15.17 -3.05
C THR A 92 -0.37 14.23 -2.55
N GLN A 93 -0.74 13.38 -1.58
CA GLN A 93 0.17 12.42 -0.96
C GLN A 93 0.45 11.21 -1.87
N PHE A 94 -0.51 10.85 -2.72
CA PHE A 94 -0.46 9.70 -3.63
C PHE A 94 -0.83 10.12 -5.07
N PRO A 95 0.01 10.90 -5.77
CA PRO A 95 -0.36 11.48 -7.08
C PRO A 95 -0.50 10.46 -8.22
N LEU A 96 -0.04 9.22 -8.02
CA LEU A 96 -0.18 8.13 -9.00
C LEU A 96 -1.64 7.76 -9.29
N GLN A 97 -2.60 8.23 -8.48
CA GLN A 97 -4.03 7.96 -8.63
C GLN A 97 -4.76 8.81 -9.68
N ALA A 98 -4.11 9.83 -10.24
CA ALA A 98 -4.67 10.49 -11.42
C ALA A 98 -4.58 9.51 -12.60
N PRO A 99 -5.65 9.27 -13.37
CA PRO A 99 -5.58 8.44 -14.57
C PRO A 99 -4.62 9.11 -15.56
N ALA A 100 -3.34 8.72 -15.53
CA ALA A 100 -2.36 9.22 -16.45
C ALA A 100 -2.56 8.54 -17.81
N ALA A 101 -2.91 9.31 -18.83
CA ALA A 101 -2.83 8.88 -20.21
C ALA A 101 -1.34 8.68 -20.56
N GLY A 102 -0.86 7.44 -20.56
CA GLY A 102 0.54 7.13 -20.82
C GLY A 102 0.98 5.74 -20.33
N ALA A 103 2.26 5.44 -20.51
CA ALA A 103 2.87 4.22 -19.99
C ALA A 103 2.76 4.19 -18.45
N GLN A 104 2.44 3.01 -17.93
CA GLN A 104 2.20 2.79 -16.51
C GLN A 104 3.31 1.91 -15.91
N PRO A 105 3.84 2.25 -14.72
CA PRO A 105 4.72 1.36 -13.99
C PRO A 105 4.08 -0.02 -13.81
N PHE A 106 4.89 -1.07 -13.90
CA PHE A 106 4.51 -2.46 -13.71
C PHE A 106 3.45 -2.98 -14.69
N ALA A 107 3.17 -2.29 -15.80
CA ALA A 107 2.20 -2.72 -16.80
C ALA A 107 2.44 -4.17 -17.21
N GLY A 108 3.65 -4.51 -17.66
CA GLY A 108 3.97 -5.87 -18.08
C GLY A 108 3.77 -6.94 -17.00
N PHE A 109 3.94 -6.60 -15.72
CA PHE A 109 3.61 -7.53 -14.61
C PHE A 109 2.11 -7.70 -14.45
N MET A 110 1.35 -6.60 -14.44
CA MET A 110 -0.12 -6.65 -14.33
C MET A 110 -0.73 -7.44 -15.50
N ASP A 111 -0.25 -7.24 -16.72
CA ASP A 111 -0.66 -8.02 -17.90
C ASP A 111 -0.52 -9.53 -17.67
N ARG A 112 0.65 -9.96 -17.17
CA ARG A 112 0.92 -11.37 -16.87
C ARG A 112 0.06 -11.89 -15.72
N LEU A 113 -0.11 -11.09 -14.65
CA LEU A 113 -0.94 -11.45 -13.50
C LEU A 113 -2.38 -11.75 -13.93
N PHE A 114 -2.98 -10.87 -14.73
CA PHE A 114 -4.36 -11.05 -15.21
C PHE A 114 -4.48 -12.21 -16.22
N ALA A 115 -3.46 -12.42 -17.07
CA ALA A 115 -3.43 -13.57 -17.97
C ALA A 115 -3.35 -14.91 -17.20
N GLN A 116 -2.49 -14.98 -16.18
CA GLN A 116 -2.36 -16.16 -15.31
C GLN A 116 -3.66 -16.42 -14.55
N LEU A 117 -4.26 -15.40 -13.95
CA LEU A 117 -5.53 -15.51 -13.25
C LEU A 117 -6.65 -16.00 -14.18
N ALA A 118 -6.70 -15.53 -15.42
CA ALA A 118 -7.72 -15.95 -16.39
C ALA A 118 -7.54 -17.39 -16.89
N GLN A 119 -6.33 -17.94 -16.79
CA GLN A 119 -6.01 -19.32 -17.20
C GLN A 119 -5.99 -20.30 -16.02
N ALA A 120 -6.08 -19.80 -14.79
CA ALA A 120 -6.03 -20.61 -13.58
C ALA A 120 -7.27 -21.52 -13.48
N SER A 121 -7.02 -22.82 -13.36
CA SER A 121 -8.03 -23.88 -13.28
C SER A 121 -7.64 -24.89 -12.20
N PRO A 122 -8.60 -25.44 -11.43
CA PRO A 122 -10.05 -25.18 -11.49
C PRO A 122 -10.48 -23.90 -10.78
N TYR A 123 -9.59 -23.27 -10.02
CA TYR A 123 -9.88 -22.08 -9.22
C TYR A 123 -9.04 -20.89 -9.69
N ALA A 124 -9.71 -19.82 -10.14
CA ALA A 124 -9.08 -18.55 -10.50
C ALA A 124 -8.84 -17.72 -9.23
N ILE A 125 -7.90 -18.15 -8.39
CA ILE A 125 -7.59 -17.50 -7.11
C ILE A 125 -6.09 -17.21 -7.06
N THR A 126 -5.74 -15.93 -6.94
CA THR A 126 -4.36 -15.48 -6.76
C THR A 126 -4.23 -14.64 -5.50
N MET A 127 -3.26 -15.00 -4.67
CA MET A 127 -2.78 -14.18 -3.56
C MET A 127 -1.63 -13.32 -4.06
N LEU A 128 -1.85 -12.00 -4.10
CA LEU A 128 -0.83 -11.03 -4.46
C LEU A 128 -0.19 -10.47 -3.19
N LEU A 129 1.04 -10.91 -2.95
CA LEU A 129 1.82 -10.57 -1.77
C LEU A 129 2.78 -9.42 -2.05
N SER A 130 2.73 -8.37 -1.25
CA SER A 130 3.63 -7.22 -1.37
C SER A 130 4.32 -6.90 -0.03
N PRO A 131 5.66 -6.73 0.00
CA PRO A 131 6.36 -6.13 1.14
C PRO A 131 5.87 -4.72 1.44
N ALA A 132 6.29 -4.17 2.58
CA ALA A 132 5.95 -2.83 3.01
C ALA A 132 6.41 -1.75 2.02
N HIS A 133 5.86 -0.55 2.22
CA HIS A 133 6.24 0.69 1.54
C HIS A 133 5.90 0.78 0.06
N TRP A 134 5.17 -0.20 -0.48
CA TRP A 134 4.53 -0.12 -1.79
C TRP A 134 3.18 0.63 -1.77
N GLY A 135 2.63 0.95 -0.59
CA GLY A 135 1.30 1.55 -0.40
C GLY A 135 0.28 0.55 0.17
N GLN A 136 -1.03 0.87 0.11
CA GLN A 136 -2.07 -0.19 0.06
C GLN A 136 -1.81 -1.08 -1.17
N PRO A 137 -2.53 -2.20 -1.45
CA PRO A 137 -2.17 -3.11 -2.55
C PRO A 137 -1.61 -2.35 -3.76
N PRO A 138 -0.33 -2.55 -4.10
CA PRO A 138 0.38 -1.64 -5.00
C PRO A 138 -0.40 -1.45 -6.28
N PHE A 139 -0.58 -0.19 -6.68
CA PHE A 139 -1.29 0.16 -7.91
C PHE A 139 -2.73 -0.42 -7.95
N ARG A 140 -3.44 -0.41 -6.80
CA ARG A 140 -4.81 -0.92 -6.68
C ARG A 140 -5.75 -0.33 -7.73
N GLN A 141 -5.64 0.97 -8.00
CA GLN A 141 -6.53 1.64 -8.94
C GLN A 141 -6.29 1.14 -10.36
N GLU A 142 -5.04 0.92 -10.73
CA GLU A 142 -4.60 0.39 -12.01
C GLU A 142 -5.06 -1.06 -12.17
N LEU A 143 -4.93 -1.88 -11.11
CA LEU A 143 -5.48 -3.24 -11.06
C LEU A 143 -7.01 -3.21 -11.28
N LEU A 144 -7.74 -2.31 -10.61
CA LEU A 144 -9.18 -2.17 -10.78
C LEU A 144 -9.56 -1.66 -12.19
N LEU A 145 -8.83 -0.69 -12.74
CA LEU A 145 -9.06 -0.20 -14.10
C LEU A 145 -8.83 -1.31 -15.13
N ARG A 146 -7.77 -2.10 -14.96
CA ARG A 146 -7.46 -3.23 -15.83
C ARG A 146 -8.52 -4.33 -15.71
N ALA A 147 -8.97 -4.63 -14.49
CA ALA A 147 -10.09 -5.53 -14.28
C ALA A 147 -11.37 -5.02 -14.98
N ARG A 148 -11.69 -3.73 -14.85
CA ARG A 148 -12.90 -3.17 -15.49
C ARG A 148 -12.82 -3.25 -17.02
N ALA A 149 -11.64 -3.07 -17.60
CA ALA A 149 -11.41 -3.25 -19.02
C ALA A 149 -11.60 -4.72 -19.47
N GLN A 150 -11.23 -5.69 -18.64
CA GLN A 150 -11.29 -7.12 -18.98
C GLN A 150 -12.64 -7.79 -18.67
N TYR A 151 -13.28 -7.42 -17.56
CA TYR A 151 -14.50 -8.07 -17.05
C TYR A 151 -15.76 -7.22 -17.25
N GLY A 152 -15.62 -5.90 -17.47
CA GLY A 152 -16.71 -4.93 -17.45
C GLY A 152 -16.88 -4.29 -16.07
N ALA A 153 -17.34 -3.03 -16.04
CA ALA A 153 -17.42 -2.25 -14.80
C ALA A 153 -18.30 -2.88 -13.72
N GLU A 154 -19.46 -3.40 -14.09
CA GLU A 154 -20.44 -4.02 -13.18
C GLU A 154 -20.00 -5.39 -12.63
N ALA A 155 -19.01 -6.01 -13.29
CA ALA A 155 -18.48 -7.33 -12.92
C ALA A 155 -17.29 -7.24 -11.96
N VAL A 156 -16.80 -6.03 -11.65
CA VAL A 156 -15.62 -5.81 -10.81
C VAL A 156 -16.04 -5.34 -9.44
N LEU A 157 -15.73 -6.16 -8.43
CA LEU A 157 -15.98 -5.88 -7.03
C LEU A 157 -14.67 -5.56 -6.33
N HIS A 158 -14.69 -4.53 -5.48
CA HIS A 158 -13.60 -4.24 -4.54
C HIS A 158 -14.09 -4.53 -3.13
N ILE A 159 -13.54 -5.57 -2.51
CA ILE A 159 -13.84 -5.97 -1.14
C ILE A 159 -12.71 -5.46 -0.27
N GLN A 160 -13.06 -4.72 0.78
CA GLN A 160 -12.13 -4.27 1.79
C GLN A 160 -12.74 -4.57 3.16
N PRO A 161 -12.39 -5.72 3.77
CA PRO A 161 -12.89 -6.08 5.08
C PRO A 161 -12.68 -4.93 6.08
N PRO A 162 -13.70 -4.56 6.88
CA PRO A 162 -13.55 -3.47 7.83
C PRO A 162 -12.53 -3.85 8.91
N TYR A 163 -11.62 -2.93 9.22
CA TYR A 163 -10.73 -3.08 10.36
C TYR A 163 -11.53 -2.90 11.65
N SER A 164 -11.86 -4.03 12.27
CA SER A 164 -12.48 -4.06 13.59
C SER A 164 -12.21 -5.40 14.26
N VAL A 165 -11.92 -5.32 15.55
CA VAL A 165 -11.72 -6.49 16.41
C VAL A 165 -13.02 -6.97 17.07
N SER A 166 -14.12 -6.25 16.88
CA SER A 166 -15.40 -6.51 17.56
C SER A 166 -16.64 -6.19 16.71
N THR A 167 -16.51 -6.09 15.38
CA THR A 167 -17.67 -5.82 14.51
C THR A 167 -18.64 -6.99 14.54
N ALA A 168 -19.93 -6.68 14.73
CA ALA A 168 -20.99 -7.66 14.63
C ALA A 168 -21.06 -8.24 13.20
N PRO A 169 -21.34 -9.54 13.01
CA PRO A 169 -21.37 -10.14 11.68
C PRO A 169 -22.28 -9.41 10.68
N ALA A 170 -23.48 -8.99 11.10
CA ALA A 170 -24.39 -8.23 10.25
C ALA A 170 -23.75 -6.92 9.74
N ASP A 171 -23.10 -6.15 10.60
CA ASP A 171 -22.43 -4.90 10.23
C ASP A 171 -21.24 -5.15 9.27
N TYR A 172 -20.53 -6.27 9.46
CA TYR A 172 -19.43 -6.69 8.60
C TYR A 172 -19.92 -6.94 7.17
N PHE A 173 -20.92 -7.81 7.00
CA PHE A 173 -21.45 -8.15 5.68
C PHE A 173 -22.27 -7.03 5.05
N ALA A 174 -22.93 -6.19 5.85
CA ALA A 174 -23.55 -4.95 5.38
C ALA A 174 -22.50 -4.00 4.76
N ALA A 175 -21.33 -3.88 5.39
CA ALA A 175 -20.24 -3.08 4.83
C ALA A 175 -19.72 -3.66 3.52
N LEU A 176 -19.51 -4.98 3.44
CA LEU A 176 -19.09 -5.64 2.19
C LEU A 176 -20.13 -5.50 1.08
N GLY A 177 -21.41 -5.66 1.41
CA GLY A 177 -22.53 -5.48 0.49
C GLY A 177 -22.54 -4.10 -0.17
N ARG A 178 -22.38 -3.04 0.65
CA ARG A 178 -22.27 -1.66 0.15
C ARG A 178 -21.04 -1.46 -0.76
N GLN A 179 -19.89 -2.01 -0.39
CA GLN A 179 -18.66 -1.93 -1.21
C GLN A 179 -18.82 -2.59 -2.58
N CYS A 180 -19.58 -3.69 -2.64
CA CYS A 180 -19.84 -4.46 -3.87
C CYS A 180 -21.04 -3.95 -4.69
N GLY A 181 -21.72 -2.89 -4.23
CA GLY A 181 -22.94 -2.40 -4.87
C GLY A 181 -24.08 -3.42 -4.82
N LEU A 182 -24.13 -4.28 -3.80
CA LEU A 182 -25.17 -5.31 -3.61
C LEU A 182 -26.42 -4.76 -2.90
N GLY A 183 -26.39 -3.50 -2.46
CA GLY A 183 -27.47 -2.88 -1.70
C GLY A 183 -27.32 -3.09 -0.19
N GLU A 184 -28.45 -3.13 0.51
CA GLU A 184 -28.49 -3.46 1.93
C GLU A 184 -28.39 -4.97 2.11
N VAL A 185 -27.37 -5.40 2.86
CA VAL A 185 -27.10 -6.81 3.16
C VAL A 185 -27.15 -6.97 4.67
N GLY A 186 -28.05 -7.81 5.17
CA GLY A 186 -28.26 -8.04 6.59
C GLY A 186 -27.46 -9.20 7.17
N SER A 187 -26.95 -10.10 6.34
CA SER A 187 -26.23 -11.31 6.78
C SER A 187 -25.18 -11.78 5.78
N ASP A 188 -24.35 -12.71 6.25
CA ASP A 188 -23.43 -13.51 5.44
C ASP A 188 -24.15 -14.35 4.38
N TYR A 189 -25.29 -14.96 4.76
CA TYR A 189 -26.14 -15.71 3.83
C TYR A 189 -26.69 -14.83 2.70
N GLU A 190 -27.19 -13.63 3.02
CA GLU A 190 -27.69 -12.71 2.00
C GLU A 190 -26.56 -12.20 1.10
N PHE A 191 -25.37 -11.97 1.66
CA PHE A 191 -24.18 -11.63 0.89
C PHE A 191 -23.81 -12.72 -0.13
N GLU A 192 -23.76 -13.98 0.30
CA GLU A 192 -23.50 -15.14 -0.56
C GLU A 192 -24.56 -15.26 -1.66
N ALA A 193 -25.84 -15.23 -1.31
CA ALA A 193 -26.94 -15.37 -2.26
C ALA A 193 -26.95 -14.27 -3.34
N LEU A 194 -26.60 -13.03 -2.98
CA LEU A 194 -26.54 -11.93 -3.94
C LEU A 194 -25.33 -12.05 -4.90
N LEU A 195 -24.19 -12.56 -4.42
CA LEU A 195 -23.06 -12.89 -5.28
C LEU A 195 -23.37 -14.08 -6.20
N GLU A 196 -23.99 -15.13 -5.67
CA GLU A 196 -24.44 -16.30 -6.42
C GLU A 196 -25.41 -15.90 -7.54
N LYS A 197 -26.39 -15.05 -7.24
CA LYS A 197 -27.33 -14.52 -8.23
C LYS A 197 -26.62 -13.83 -9.40
N ARG A 198 -25.55 -13.07 -9.13
CA ARG A 198 -24.75 -12.44 -10.19
C ARG A 198 -23.98 -13.47 -11.03
N LEU A 199 -23.46 -14.54 -10.41
CA LEU A 199 -22.77 -15.64 -11.12
C LEU A 199 -23.73 -16.48 -11.97
N LEU A 200 -24.95 -16.72 -11.48
CA LEU A 200 -26.02 -17.43 -12.19
C LEU A 200 -26.55 -16.65 -13.40
N ALA A 201 -26.52 -15.32 -13.35
CA ALA A 201 -26.86 -14.46 -14.49
C ALA A 201 -25.90 -14.61 -15.69
N GLY A 202 -24.85 -15.43 -15.58
CA GLY A 202 -23.98 -15.84 -16.68
C GLY A 202 -22.69 -15.02 -16.82
N GLY A 203 -22.51 -13.99 -15.99
CA GLY A 203 -21.30 -13.17 -15.98
C GLY A 203 -20.13 -13.82 -15.25
N ARG A 204 -18.91 -13.44 -15.63
CA ARG A 204 -17.72 -13.62 -14.76
C ARG A 204 -17.70 -12.49 -13.74
N LEU A 205 -17.35 -12.79 -12.50
CA LEU A 205 -17.09 -11.78 -11.46
C LEU A 205 -15.61 -11.76 -11.13
N PHE A 206 -15.07 -10.55 -11.03
CA PHE A 206 -13.73 -10.32 -10.52
C PHE A 206 -13.82 -9.62 -9.16
N CYS A 207 -13.23 -10.20 -8.14
CA CYS A 207 -13.14 -9.62 -6.81
C CYS A 207 -11.69 -9.31 -6.46
N LEU A 208 -11.36 -8.03 -6.34
CA LEU A 208 -10.12 -7.61 -5.68
C LEU A 208 -10.41 -7.49 -4.19
N VAL A 209 -9.76 -8.32 -3.37
CA VAL A 209 -9.90 -8.25 -1.92
C VAL A 209 -8.65 -7.60 -1.33
N SER A 210 -8.80 -6.36 -0.87
CA SER A 210 -7.72 -5.63 -0.20
C SER A 210 -7.72 -5.96 1.29
N ARG A 211 -6.57 -6.39 1.82
CA ARG A 211 -6.37 -6.63 3.26
C ARG A 211 -7.31 -7.69 3.81
N PHE A 212 -7.34 -8.84 3.14
CA PHE A 212 -8.16 -9.99 3.51
C PHE A 212 -7.96 -10.44 4.97
N GLU A 213 -6.78 -10.18 5.54
CA GLU A 213 -6.46 -10.43 6.94
C GLU A 213 -7.27 -9.63 7.97
N GLN A 214 -8.03 -8.62 7.55
CA GLN A 214 -8.82 -7.79 8.46
C GLN A 214 -10.13 -8.44 8.89
N GLY A 215 -10.57 -8.10 10.12
CA GLY A 215 -11.73 -8.70 10.78
C GLY A 215 -11.33 -9.68 11.88
N THR A 216 -12.33 -10.27 12.54
CA THR A 216 -12.10 -11.36 13.50
C THR A 216 -11.82 -12.67 12.75
N ALA A 217 -11.24 -13.66 13.43
CA ALA A 217 -10.98 -14.97 12.82
C ALA A 217 -12.26 -15.61 12.25
N ALA A 218 -13.34 -15.63 13.03
CA ALA A 218 -14.64 -16.14 12.60
C ALA A 218 -15.18 -15.44 11.33
N LEU A 219 -15.11 -14.10 11.25
CA LEU A 219 -15.60 -13.37 10.07
C LEU A 219 -14.75 -13.67 8.82
N ARG A 220 -13.43 -13.81 8.99
CA ARG A 220 -12.53 -14.21 7.90
C ARG A 220 -12.81 -15.64 7.43
N GLU A 221 -13.07 -16.55 8.36
CA GLU A 221 -13.44 -17.93 8.05
C GLU A 221 -14.76 -17.98 7.28
N THR A 222 -15.78 -17.25 7.72
CA THR A 222 -17.06 -17.15 7.00
C THR A 222 -16.88 -16.58 5.60
N LEU A 223 -16.17 -15.45 5.45
CA LEU A 223 -15.90 -14.87 4.12
C LEU A 223 -15.08 -15.82 3.23
N ALA A 224 -14.07 -16.48 3.79
CA ALA A 224 -13.28 -17.48 3.08
C ALA A 224 -14.14 -18.64 2.58
N GLY A 225 -15.05 -19.12 3.45
CA GLY A 225 -16.00 -20.18 3.16
C GLY A 225 -16.93 -19.83 2.01
N ILE A 226 -17.56 -18.65 2.05
CA ILE A 226 -18.43 -18.13 0.98
C ILE A 226 -17.66 -18.06 -0.34
N LEU A 227 -16.50 -17.39 -0.35
CA LEU A 227 -15.71 -17.22 -1.58
C LEU A 227 -15.22 -18.56 -2.14
N ARG A 228 -14.89 -19.52 -1.28
CA ARG A 228 -14.48 -20.87 -1.69
C ARG A 228 -15.66 -21.64 -2.27
N SER A 229 -16.79 -21.68 -1.55
CA SER A 229 -18.04 -22.32 -1.97
C SER A 229 -18.45 -21.84 -3.36
N LEU A 230 -18.52 -20.52 -3.56
CA LEU A 230 -18.85 -19.93 -4.86
C LEU A 230 -17.82 -20.25 -5.94
N SER A 231 -16.53 -20.31 -5.61
CA SER A 231 -15.47 -20.69 -6.56
C SER A 231 -15.57 -22.16 -6.99
N GLU A 232 -16.02 -23.04 -6.11
CA GLU A 232 -16.27 -24.46 -6.38
C GLU A 232 -17.53 -24.65 -7.23
N MET A 233 -18.64 -24.02 -6.83
CA MET A 233 -19.94 -24.14 -7.54
C MET A 233 -19.92 -23.47 -8.93
N HIS A 234 -19.15 -22.40 -9.08
CA HIS A 234 -19.07 -21.61 -10.31
C HIS A 234 -17.64 -21.56 -10.86
N SER A 235 -17.03 -22.73 -11.05
CA SER A 235 -15.66 -22.86 -11.56
C SER A 235 -15.43 -22.01 -12.82
N GLY A 236 -14.34 -21.25 -12.81
CA GLY A 236 -13.94 -20.34 -13.89
C GLY A 236 -14.82 -19.08 -14.05
N ARG A 237 -15.83 -18.86 -13.18
CA ARG A 237 -16.65 -17.63 -13.22
C ARG A 237 -16.31 -16.64 -12.12
N LEU A 238 -15.83 -17.10 -10.97
CA LEU A 238 -15.37 -16.23 -9.89
C LEU A 238 -13.84 -16.14 -9.90
N HIS A 239 -13.32 -14.94 -10.15
CA HIS A 239 -11.89 -14.65 -10.20
C HIS A 239 -11.52 -13.79 -8.99
N LEU A 240 -10.62 -14.29 -8.15
CA LEU A 240 -10.23 -13.66 -6.89
C LEU A 240 -8.78 -13.20 -6.94
N LEU A 241 -8.56 -11.92 -6.66
CA LEU A 241 -7.24 -11.36 -6.39
C LEU A 241 -7.18 -10.90 -4.92
N LEU A 242 -6.55 -11.71 -4.07
CA LEU A 242 -6.41 -11.46 -2.65
C LEU A 242 -5.09 -10.73 -2.39
N CYS A 243 -5.15 -9.45 -2.05
CA CYS A 243 -3.96 -8.63 -1.86
C CYS A 243 -3.63 -8.45 -0.37
N GLY A 244 -2.37 -8.66 -0.01
CA GLY A 244 -1.91 -8.50 1.37
C GLY A 244 -0.39 -8.58 1.54
N SER A 245 0.04 -8.52 2.80
CA SER A 245 1.45 -8.57 3.20
C SER A 245 1.72 -9.75 4.14
N GLU A 246 2.57 -9.57 5.17
CA GLU A 246 2.91 -10.59 6.15
C GLU A 246 1.69 -11.29 6.74
N ALA A 247 0.67 -10.53 7.14
CA ALA A 247 -0.52 -11.09 7.78
C ALA A 247 -1.31 -12.03 6.86
N LEU A 248 -1.37 -11.74 5.55
CA LEU A 248 -2.01 -12.63 4.58
C LEU A 248 -1.16 -13.88 4.33
N ALA A 249 0.16 -13.74 4.29
CA ALA A 249 1.08 -14.88 4.21
C ALA A 249 1.00 -15.77 5.46
N ASP A 250 0.91 -15.18 6.65
CA ASP A 250 0.72 -15.88 7.92
C ASP A 250 -0.56 -16.73 7.90
N LEU A 251 -1.67 -16.18 7.38
CA LEU A 251 -2.94 -16.92 7.26
C LEU A 251 -2.80 -18.17 6.37
N LYS A 252 -2.01 -18.10 5.28
CA LYS A 252 -1.77 -19.26 4.40
C LYS A 252 -0.80 -20.26 5.01
N TYR A 253 0.34 -19.79 5.50
CA TYR A 253 1.49 -20.67 5.78
C TYR A 253 1.69 -21.02 7.25
N ARG A 254 1.27 -20.13 8.18
CA ARG A 254 1.39 -20.39 9.62
C ARG A 254 0.13 -21.07 10.16
N SER A 255 -1.03 -20.48 9.88
CA SER A 255 -2.32 -21.03 10.29
C SER A 255 -2.72 -22.20 9.40
N GLY A 256 -2.82 -21.97 8.08
CA GLY A 256 -3.26 -22.99 7.13
C GLY A 256 -4.75 -23.34 7.21
N ASP A 257 -5.49 -22.69 8.12
CA ASP A 257 -6.88 -22.99 8.44
C ASP A 257 -7.87 -22.54 7.36
N LEU A 258 -7.47 -21.55 6.54
CA LEU A 258 -8.33 -21.00 5.49
C LEU A 258 -8.14 -21.78 4.19
N SER A 259 -9.02 -22.76 3.97
CA SER A 259 -9.03 -23.62 2.79
C SER A 259 -9.02 -22.85 1.46
N LEU A 260 -9.63 -21.66 1.40
CA LEU A 260 -9.57 -20.74 0.26
C LEU A 260 -8.11 -20.40 -0.14
N LEU A 261 -7.27 -20.11 0.86
CA LEU A 261 -5.87 -19.71 0.62
C LEU A 261 -5.01 -20.88 0.19
N ASN A 262 -5.34 -22.10 0.59
CA ASN A 262 -4.58 -23.32 0.25
C ASN A 262 -4.68 -23.67 -1.24
N ILE A 263 -5.80 -23.35 -1.89
CA ILE A 263 -6.03 -23.58 -3.32
C ILE A 263 -5.62 -22.38 -4.20
N GLY A 264 -5.29 -21.24 -3.60
CA GLY A 264 -4.85 -20.04 -4.31
C GLY A 264 -3.39 -20.09 -4.70
N GLN A 265 -3.09 -19.63 -5.93
CA GLN A 265 -1.73 -19.38 -6.40
C GLN A 265 -1.13 -18.19 -5.68
N VAL A 266 0.19 -18.17 -5.48
CA VAL A 266 0.88 -17.04 -4.85
C VAL A 266 1.70 -16.29 -5.90
N ALA A 267 1.47 -14.99 -5.99
CA ALA A 267 2.27 -14.06 -6.77
C ALA A 267 2.87 -13.02 -5.83
N HIS A 268 4.10 -12.60 -6.10
CA HIS A 268 4.75 -11.50 -5.38
C HIS A 268 4.75 -10.26 -6.26
N TRP A 269 4.45 -9.10 -5.67
CA TRP A 269 4.69 -7.83 -6.34
C TRP A 269 6.19 -7.72 -6.65
N PRO A 270 6.58 -7.44 -7.91
CA PRO A 270 7.98 -7.49 -8.29
C PRO A 270 8.74 -6.25 -7.80
N ASP A 271 10.06 -6.38 -7.78
CA ASP A 271 10.93 -5.21 -7.69
C ASP A 271 10.82 -4.35 -8.96
N PRO A 272 10.94 -3.02 -8.85
CA PRO A 272 10.76 -2.13 -9.98
C PRO A 272 11.94 -2.22 -10.94
N THR A 273 11.65 -2.25 -12.23
CA THR A 273 12.66 -2.07 -13.27
C THR A 273 13.10 -0.61 -13.36
N GLN A 274 14.17 -0.34 -14.09
CA GLN A 274 14.60 1.05 -14.36
C GLN A 274 13.52 1.86 -15.07
N GLU A 275 12.76 1.22 -15.96
CA GLU A 275 11.65 1.84 -16.66
C GLU A 275 10.51 2.19 -15.68
N ASP A 276 10.15 1.25 -14.80
CA ASP A 276 9.14 1.50 -13.76
C ASP A 276 9.53 2.68 -12.87
N LEU A 277 10.78 2.71 -12.40
CA LEU A 277 11.30 3.80 -11.58
C LEU A 277 11.30 5.14 -12.31
N ALA A 278 11.68 5.17 -13.58
CA ALA A 278 11.67 6.38 -14.40
C ALA A 278 10.24 6.89 -14.66
N LEU A 279 9.27 5.99 -14.83
CA LEU A 279 7.85 6.35 -14.95
C LEU A 279 7.31 6.88 -13.63
N MET A 280 7.58 6.20 -12.51
CA MET A 280 7.19 6.66 -11.17
C MET A 280 7.73 8.06 -10.85
N ALA A 281 9.01 8.32 -11.16
CA ALA A 281 9.63 9.63 -10.95
C ALA A 281 8.96 10.74 -11.79
N ARG A 282 8.70 10.47 -13.08
CA ARG A 282 8.02 11.40 -13.98
C ARG A 282 6.57 11.67 -13.59
N GLN A 283 5.84 10.64 -13.16
CA GLN A 283 4.46 10.80 -12.70
C GLN A 283 4.40 11.63 -11.41
N ARG A 284 5.37 11.46 -10.50
CA ARG A 284 5.43 12.21 -9.24
C ARG A 284 5.88 13.67 -9.42
N TRP A 285 6.90 13.90 -10.25
CA TRP A 285 7.45 15.23 -10.55
C TRP A 285 7.51 15.46 -12.07
N PRO A 286 6.36 15.78 -12.71
CA PRO A 286 6.28 15.89 -14.17
C PRO A 286 7.08 17.06 -14.75
N ALA A 287 7.34 18.10 -13.95
CA ALA A 287 8.14 19.24 -14.35
C ALA A 287 9.65 19.01 -14.22
N THR A 288 10.07 17.91 -13.56
CA THR A 288 11.47 17.62 -13.30
C THR A 288 12.03 16.69 -14.37
N ALA A 289 13.13 17.09 -15.00
CA ALA A 289 13.88 16.20 -15.87
C ALA A 289 14.64 15.18 -15.01
N TRP A 290 14.45 13.89 -15.31
CA TRP A 290 15.12 12.79 -14.63
C TRP A 290 16.09 12.09 -15.58
N PRO A 291 17.39 12.44 -15.55
CA PRO A 291 18.39 11.75 -16.36
C PRO A 291 18.44 10.25 -16.04
N ALA A 292 18.64 9.41 -17.06
CA ALA A 292 18.66 7.96 -16.89
C ALA A 292 19.74 7.51 -15.88
N GLU A 293 20.93 8.12 -15.95
CA GLU A 293 22.03 7.88 -15.01
C GLU A 293 21.67 8.17 -13.54
N VAL A 294 20.84 9.17 -13.28
CA VAL A 294 20.33 9.47 -11.93
C VAL A 294 19.41 8.36 -11.45
N ILE A 295 18.47 7.91 -12.29
CA ILE A 295 17.55 6.81 -11.95
C ILE A 295 18.32 5.51 -11.68
N VAL A 296 19.31 5.19 -12.52
CA VAL A 296 20.18 4.02 -12.34
C VAL A 296 20.96 4.11 -11.03
N ALA A 297 21.59 5.25 -10.74
CA ALA A 297 22.37 5.44 -9.53
C ALA A 297 21.49 5.40 -8.27
N LEU A 298 20.29 5.99 -8.32
CA LEU A 298 19.31 5.90 -7.23
C LEU A 298 18.80 4.48 -7.02
N GLN A 299 18.54 3.72 -8.09
CA GLN A 299 18.16 2.32 -7.98
C GLN A 299 19.25 1.52 -7.28
N ALA A 300 20.52 1.73 -7.64
CA ALA A 300 21.66 1.07 -7.01
C ALA A 300 21.80 1.47 -5.53
N LEU A 301 21.70 2.76 -5.21
CA LEU A 301 21.79 3.29 -3.84
C LEU A 301 20.69 2.73 -2.93
N THR A 302 19.46 2.66 -3.44
CA THR A 302 18.27 2.29 -2.66
C THR A 302 17.90 0.81 -2.76
N GLY A 303 18.57 0.06 -3.65
CA GLY A 303 18.17 -1.32 -4.01
C GLY A 303 16.77 -1.39 -4.60
N GLY A 304 16.30 -0.31 -5.26
CA GLY A 304 14.93 -0.18 -5.76
C GLY A 304 13.85 -0.19 -4.66
N HIS A 305 14.21 0.07 -3.39
CA HIS A 305 13.23 0.18 -2.31
C HIS A 305 12.32 1.40 -2.57
N PRO A 306 10.99 1.24 -2.73
CA PRO A 306 10.09 2.29 -3.22
C PRO A 306 10.14 3.55 -2.35
N ALA A 307 10.14 3.37 -1.03
CA ALA A 307 10.18 4.48 -0.09
C ALA A 307 11.51 5.25 -0.08
N LEU A 308 12.65 4.56 -0.09
CA LEU A 308 13.96 5.21 -0.13
C LEU A 308 14.19 5.89 -1.48
N PHE A 309 13.70 5.28 -2.56
CA PHE A 309 13.74 5.86 -3.88
C PHE A 309 12.95 7.17 -3.94
N GLU A 310 11.72 7.19 -3.41
CA GLU A 310 10.91 8.40 -3.31
C GLU A 310 11.57 9.48 -2.44
N GLU A 311 12.09 9.11 -1.25
CA GLU A 311 12.81 10.04 -0.36
C GLU A 311 14.04 10.65 -1.05
N ALA A 312 14.80 9.83 -1.78
CA ALA A 312 15.97 10.30 -2.52
C ALA A 312 15.59 11.24 -3.67
N LEU A 313 14.51 10.94 -4.41
CA LEU A 313 14.00 11.84 -5.44
C LEU A 313 13.56 13.18 -4.85
N GLN A 314 12.81 13.17 -3.75
CA GLN A 314 12.39 14.40 -3.06
C GLN A 314 13.61 15.22 -2.62
N TRP A 315 14.63 14.58 -2.05
CA TRP A 315 15.86 15.24 -1.66
C TRP A 315 16.57 15.90 -2.86
N LEU A 316 16.64 15.21 -4.01
CA LEU A 316 17.22 15.78 -5.24
C LEU A 316 16.41 16.94 -5.81
N VAL A 317 15.08 16.94 -5.67
CA VAL A 317 14.26 18.10 -6.07
C VAL A 317 14.63 19.34 -5.24
N GLU A 318 14.92 19.15 -3.95
CA GLU A 318 15.26 20.25 -3.04
C GLU A 318 16.71 20.73 -3.20
N GLN A 319 17.65 19.81 -3.46
CA GLN A 319 19.09 20.10 -3.49
C GLN A 319 19.67 20.26 -4.90
N GLY A 320 18.89 19.93 -5.93
CA GLY A 320 19.30 19.92 -7.33
C GLY A 320 19.49 18.51 -7.89
N VAL A 321 18.87 18.25 -9.04
CA VAL A 321 18.97 16.95 -9.72
C VAL A 321 20.32 16.84 -10.42
N GLY A 322 21.08 15.80 -10.09
CA GLY A 322 22.33 15.48 -10.75
C GLY A 322 23.05 14.28 -10.15
N ILE A 323 23.92 13.64 -10.93
CA ILE A 323 24.63 12.43 -10.50
C ILE A 323 25.54 12.67 -9.29
N ALA A 324 26.17 13.84 -9.21
CA ALA A 324 27.01 14.23 -8.06
C ALA A 324 26.19 14.31 -6.76
N ALA A 325 24.95 14.77 -6.85
CA ALA A 325 24.03 14.87 -5.73
C ALA A 325 23.59 13.47 -5.22
N VAL A 326 23.44 12.50 -6.12
CA VAL A 326 23.16 11.09 -5.76
C VAL A 326 24.30 10.46 -4.96
N HIS A 327 25.55 10.77 -5.31
CA HIS A 327 26.73 10.27 -4.59
C HIS A 327 27.09 11.10 -3.35
N SER A 328 26.27 12.08 -2.99
CA SER A 328 26.50 12.92 -1.81
C SER A 328 26.45 12.08 -0.52
N PRO A 329 27.46 12.19 0.36
CA PRO A 329 27.41 11.61 1.70
C PRO A 329 26.20 12.12 2.51
N LEU A 330 25.71 13.33 2.22
CA LEU A 330 24.54 13.90 2.88
C LEU A 330 23.25 13.16 2.51
N LEU A 331 23.10 12.79 1.23
CA LEU A 331 21.95 11.97 0.80
C LEU A 331 22.01 10.59 1.46
N ARG A 332 23.19 9.95 1.48
CA ARG A 332 23.38 8.67 2.17
C ARG A 332 22.97 8.76 3.64
N ALA A 333 23.48 9.76 4.37
CA ALA A 333 23.14 9.97 5.78
C ALA A 333 21.64 10.22 5.98
N HIS A 334 21.02 10.99 5.09
CA HIS A 334 19.58 11.24 5.10
C HIS A 334 18.77 9.94 4.97
N LEU A 335 19.13 9.08 4.02
CA LEU A 335 18.42 7.82 3.79
C LEU A 335 18.66 6.78 4.90
N VAL A 336 19.86 6.74 5.50
CA VAL A 336 20.16 5.89 6.67
C VAL A 336 19.29 6.30 7.88
N ALA A 337 19.00 7.59 8.00
CA ALA A 337 18.10 8.13 9.02
C ALA A 337 16.61 8.07 8.62
N SER A 338 16.25 7.38 7.53
CA SER A 338 14.87 7.28 7.07
C SER A 338 13.97 6.69 8.15
N ALA A 339 12.95 7.46 8.54
CA ALA A 339 11.94 7.04 9.51
C ALA A 339 11.23 5.75 9.05
N ARG A 340 11.08 5.53 7.74
CA ARG A 340 10.42 4.36 7.16
C ARG A 340 11.21 3.07 7.44
N LEU A 341 12.56 3.12 7.41
CA LEU A 341 13.40 1.98 7.80
C LEU A 341 13.41 1.77 9.32
N TRP A 342 13.57 2.87 10.06
CA TRP A 342 13.65 2.85 11.53
C TRP A 342 12.39 2.29 12.16
N GLN A 343 11.21 2.52 11.57
CA GLN A 343 9.95 1.96 12.06
C GLN A 343 9.95 0.41 12.12
N THR A 344 10.62 -0.26 11.18
CA THR A 344 10.77 -1.72 11.19
C THR A 344 11.93 -2.15 12.10
N LEU A 345 13.05 -1.43 12.06
CA LEU A 345 14.31 -1.83 12.70
C LEU A 345 14.35 -1.56 14.21
N LEU A 346 13.81 -0.43 14.68
CA LEU A 346 13.90 -0.02 16.08
C LEU A 346 13.27 -1.04 17.05
N PRO A 347 12.07 -1.61 16.78
CA PRO A 347 11.52 -2.63 17.66
C PRO A 347 12.39 -3.90 17.75
N LEU A 348 13.06 -4.28 16.65
CA LEU A 348 14.00 -5.42 16.64
C LEU A 348 15.24 -5.14 17.48
N ALA A 349 15.74 -3.91 17.50
CA ALA A 349 16.89 -3.50 18.31
C ALA A 349 16.58 -3.37 19.81
N GLN A 350 15.30 -3.17 20.16
CA GLN A 350 14.83 -3.04 21.55
C GLN A 350 14.58 -4.39 22.24
N GLU A 351 14.24 -5.43 21.48
CA GLU A 351 14.04 -6.78 22.02
C GLU A 351 15.37 -7.56 22.10
N PRO A 352 15.83 -8.04 23.27
CA PRO A 352 17.19 -8.59 23.42
C PRO A 352 17.54 -9.73 22.45
N ALA A 353 16.66 -10.73 22.32
CA ALA A 353 16.90 -11.87 21.43
C ALA A 353 16.94 -11.45 19.95
N ALA A 354 16.00 -10.58 19.54
CA ALA A 354 15.97 -10.04 18.19
C ALA A 354 17.17 -9.12 17.90
N ARG A 355 17.66 -8.39 18.91
CA ARG A 355 18.84 -7.52 18.82
C ARG A 355 20.10 -8.32 18.54
N ASP A 356 20.32 -9.41 19.28
CA ASP A 356 21.49 -10.26 19.09
C ASP A 356 21.46 -10.95 17.72
N GLN A 357 20.29 -11.41 17.31
CA GLN A 357 20.10 -11.97 15.98
C GLN A 357 20.35 -10.92 14.88
N LEU A 358 19.76 -9.73 15.00
CA LEU A 358 19.97 -8.63 14.04
C LEU A 358 21.46 -8.29 13.94
N ARG A 359 22.18 -8.23 15.07
CA ARG A 359 23.64 -8.02 15.09
C ARG A 359 24.40 -9.09 14.31
N SER A 360 24.01 -10.36 14.41
CA SER A 360 24.64 -11.43 13.65
C SER A 360 24.38 -11.35 12.13
N LEU A 361 23.29 -10.70 11.72
CA LEU A 361 22.87 -10.60 10.33
C LEU A 361 23.48 -9.40 9.58
N VAL A 362 23.88 -8.34 10.28
CA VAL A 362 24.37 -7.10 9.64
C VAL A 362 25.51 -7.35 8.67
N ASP A 363 26.54 -8.10 9.08
CA ASP A 363 27.75 -8.33 8.27
C ASP A 363 27.71 -9.66 7.51
N ALA A 364 26.60 -10.39 7.59
CA ALA A 364 26.44 -11.65 6.90
C ALA A 364 26.26 -11.42 5.38
N ALA A 365 27.12 -12.04 4.57
CA ALA A 365 27.05 -11.97 3.11
C ALA A 365 25.76 -12.58 2.54
N SER A 366 25.20 -13.58 3.24
CA SER A 366 23.89 -14.18 2.97
C SER A 366 23.15 -14.39 4.30
N LEU A 367 21.86 -14.07 4.31
CA LEU A 367 21.03 -14.07 5.51
C LEU A 367 20.23 -15.38 5.68
N GLY A 368 20.40 -16.32 4.76
CA GLY A 368 19.71 -17.61 4.76
C GLY A 368 18.98 -17.89 3.44
N ARG A 369 18.41 -19.10 3.33
CA ARG A 369 17.65 -19.50 2.13
C ARG A 369 16.34 -18.74 2.04
N ALA A 370 16.00 -18.30 0.84
CA ALA A 370 14.66 -17.84 0.54
C ALA A 370 13.69 -19.03 0.57
N ARG A 371 12.53 -18.84 1.19
CA ARG A 371 11.47 -19.84 1.26
C ARG A 371 10.13 -19.15 0.99
N PRO A 372 9.09 -19.88 0.53
CA PRO A 372 7.75 -19.33 0.39
C PRO A 372 7.25 -18.67 1.69
N TYR A 373 7.72 -19.17 2.83
CA TYR A 373 7.45 -18.62 4.14
C TYR A 373 8.68 -18.74 5.05
N LEU A 374 9.06 -17.63 5.68
CA LEU A 374 10.21 -17.55 6.57
C LEU A 374 9.77 -17.87 8.00
N GLN A 375 10.33 -18.95 8.58
CA GLN A 375 9.99 -19.36 9.94
C GLN A 375 10.61 -18.44 11.00
N ASP A 376 11.84 -18.02 10.74
CA ASP A 376 12.57 -17.07 11.56
C ASP A 376 11.85 -15.71 11.63
N ALA A 377 11.49 -15.27 12.84
CA ALA A 377 10.68 -14.09 13.04
C ALA A 377 11.40 -12.80 12.67
N VAL A 378 12.71 -12.71 12.93
CA VAL A 378 13.53 -11.53 12.59
C VAL A 378 13.67 -11.42 11.07
N LEU A 379 14.07 -12.49 10.39
CA LEU A 379 14.19 -12.49 8.93
C LEU A 379 12.84 -12.23 8.26
N ARG A 380 11.75 -12.79 8.79
CA ARG A 380 10.39 -12.54 8.28
C ARG A 380 10.04 -11.05 8.41
N ARG A 381 10.27 -10.43 9.57
CA ARG A 381 10.00 -9.01 9.78
C ARG A 381 10.86 -8.10 8.91
N LEU A 382 12.15 -8.43 8.73
CA LEU A 382 13.04 -7.69 7.83
C LEU A 382 12.60 -7.81 6.36
N PHE A 383 12.21 -9.02 5.93
CA PHE A 383 11.72 -9.27 4.56
C PHE A 383 10.43 -8.51 4.28
N TRP A 384 9.42 -8.62 5.15
CA TRP A 384 8.16 -7.90 4.98
C TRP A 384 8.28 -6.40 5.21
N GLY A 385 9.23 -5.96 6.02
CA GLY A 385 9.68 -4.57 6.09
C GLY A 385 10.44 -4.07 4.85
N ASN A 386 10.56 -4.90 3.82
CA ASN A 386 11.22 -4.60 2.54
C ASN A 386 12.73 -4.29 2.67
N LEU A 387 13.38 -4.75 3.74
CA LEU A 387 14.81 -4.53 3.99
C LEU A 387 15.69 -5.61 3.37
N LEU A 388 15.08 -6.75 3.04
CA LEU A 388 15.75 -7.89 2.41
C LEU A 388 15.23 -8.09 0.98
N GLN A 389 16.07 -8.68 0.15
CA GLN A 389 15.73 -9.12 -1.20
C GLN A 389 16.16 -10.57 -1.42
N VAL A 390 15.46 -11.27 -2.30
CA VAL A 390 15.83 -12.61 -2.74
C VAL A 390 16.77 -12.49 -3.93
N ARG A 391 17.92 -13.18 -3.89
CA ARG A 391 18.83 -13.32 -5.04
C ARG A 391 18.98 -14.79 -5.41
N GLY A 392 19.12 -15.08 -6.69
CA GLY A 392 19.14 -16.44 -7.22
C GLY A 392 17.75 -16.98 -7.57
N ALA A 393 17.66 -18.24 -7.98
CA ALA A 393 16.42 -18.89 -8.39
C ALA A 393 16.33 -20.32 -7.83
N GLY A 394 15.09 -20.80 -7.63
CA GLY A 394 14.81 -22.13 -7.12
C GLY A 394 15.45 -22.40 -5.76
N GLU A 395 16.00 -23.59 -5.58
CA GLU A 395 16.66 -24.04 -4.33
C GLU A 395 17.93 -23.25 -3.98
N GLY A 396 18.51 -22.52 -4.93
CA GLY A 396 19.68 -21.65 -4.73
C GLY A 396 19.31 -20.22 -4.33
N ALA A 397 18.02 -19.90 -4.16
CA ALA A 397 17.58 -18.56 -3.80
C ALA A 397 17.90 -18.23 -2.34
N HIS A 398 18.55 -17.10 -2.09
CA HIS A 398 18.99 -16.66 -0.77
C HIS A 398 18.57 -15.23 -0.47
N LEU A 399 18.40 -14.93 0.82
CA LEU A 399 18.11 -13.59 1.32
C LEU A 399 19.40 -12.78 1.47
N HIS A 400 19.33 -11.53 1.06
CA HIS A 400 20.40 -10.55 1.22
C HIS A 400 19.80 -9.21 1.66
N TRP A 401 20.62 -8.37 2.28
CA TRP A 401 20.26 -6.96 2.44
C TRP A 401 19.90 -6.37 1.07
N ARG A 402 18.80 -5.60 1.05
CA ARG A 402 18.30 -5.00 -0.19
C ARG A 402 19.30 -4.00 -0.78
N CYS A 403 19.90 -3.20 0.09
CA CYS A 403 20.94 -2.22 -0.22
C CYS A 403 21.78 -1.92 1.02
N ASP A 404 22.92 -1.26 0.81
CA ASP A 404 23.80 -0.84 1.90
C ASP A 404 23.13 0.15 2.85
N ILE A 405 22.24 1.02 2.36
CA ILE A 405 21.45 1.93 3.20
C ILE A 405 20.64 1.17 4.25
N ALA A 406 19.95 0.08 3.85
CA ALA A 406 19.16 -0.72 4.78
C ALA A 406 20.04 -1.41 5.84
N ARG A 407 21.22 -1.91 5.44
CA ARG A 407 22.22 -2.52 6.33
C ARG A 407 22.80 -1.49 7.30
N GLU A 408 23.10 -0.29 6.83
CA GLU A 408 23.60 0.83 7.65
C GLU A 408 22.56 1.36 8.62
N ALA A 409 21.30 1.47 8.20
CA ALA A 409 20.21 1.80 9.12
C ALA A 409 20.10 0.75 10.23
N ALA A 410 20.26 -0.54 9.92
CA ALA A 410 20.28 -1.60 10.92
C ALA A 410 21.46 -1.45 11.91
N MET A 411 22.65 -1.06 11.43
CA MET A 411 23.78 -0.73 12.31
C MET A 411 23.49 0.46 13.20
N ALA A 412 22.92 1.53 12.64
CA ALA A 412 22.64 2.77 13.37
C ALA A 412 21.67 2.52 14.53
N VAL A 413 20.59 1.76 14.32
CA VAL A 413 19.65 1.44 15.41
C VAL A 413 20.24 0.52 16.49
N LEU A 414 21.25 -0.30 16.16
CA LEU A 414 21.93 -1.15 17.13
C LEU A 414 22.91 -0.37 18.02
N GLN A 415 23.31 0.83 17.58
CA GLN A 415 24.23 1.74 18.28
C GLN A 415 23.51 2.87 19.02
N ALA A 416 22.25 3.16 18.66
CA ALA A 416 21.35 4.02 19.41
C ALA A 416 20.93 3.35 20.74
#